data_AF-A0A7Z0TU23-F1
#
_entry.id   AF-A0A7Z0TU23-F1
#
_cell.length_a   1.000
_cell.length_b   1.000
_cell.length_c   1.000
_cell.angle_alpha   90.00
_cell.angle_beta   90.00
_cell.angle_gamma   90.00
#
_symmetry.space_group_name_H-M   'P 1'
#
loop_
_entity.id
_entity.type
_entity.pdbx_description
1 polymer ?
#
loop_
_entity_poly.entity_id
_entity_poly.type
_entity_poly.pdbx_seq_one_letter_code
_entity_poly.pdbx_strand_id
1 'polypeptide(L)' 'MACDTATVQMLRNVLDEVLASPTFIWQEHRSALEIAERILWLASQGEREAATIKQHLLNEVFRQW' A
#
# COMPACT_ATOMS: atom_id res chain seq x y z
N MET A 1 14.28 -9.72 -13.49
CA MET A 1 13.37 -8.68 -14.03
C MET A 1 13.53 -7.48 -13.11
N ALA A 2 14.20 -6.41 -13.57
CA ALA A 2 14.43 -5.25 -12.72
C ALA A 2 13.09 -4.55 -12.47
N CYS A 3 12.71 -4.32 -11.22
CA CYS A 3 11.60 -3.43 -10.93
C CYS A 3 11.93 -2.06 -11.53
N ASP A 4 11.13 -1.60 -12.49
CA ASP A 4 11.25 -0.26 -13.04
C ASP A 4 11.25 0.78 -11.92
N THR A 5 12.17 1.75 -12.00
CA THR A 5 12.33 2.82 -11.01
C THR A 5 11.02 3.56 -10.74
N ALA A 6 10.16 3.67 -11.76
CA ALA A 6 8.82 4.25 -11.64
C ALA A 6 7.92 3.45 -10.68
N THR A 7 7.95 2.12 -10.73
CA THR A 7 7.19 1.25 -9.83
C THR A 7 7.72 1.35 -8.40
N VAL A 8 9.04 1.39 -8.22
CA VAL A 8 9.66 1.55 -6.88
C VAL A 8 9.31 2.91 -6.28
N GLN A 9 9.36 3.98 -7.08
CA GLN A 9 8.97 5.32 -6.64
C GLN A 9 7.48 5.38 -6.28
N MET A 10 6.62 4.73 -7.07
CA MET A 10 5.20 4.63 -6.80
C MET A 10 4.92 3.91 -5.47
N LEU A 11 5.55 2.74 -5.26
CA LEU A 11 5.44 1.97 -4.03
C LEU A 11 5.89 2.77 -2.81
N ARG A 12 7.01 3.48 -2.93
CA ARG A 12 7.54 4.34 -1.88
C ARG A 12 6.58 5.48 -1.54
N ASN A 13 5.98 6.10 -2.54
CA ASN A 13 5.02 7.18 -2.31
C ASN A 13 3.76 6.67 -1.61
N VAL A 14 3.25 5.51 -2.03
CA VAL A 14 2.10 4.87 -1.38
C VAL A 14 2.43 4.50 0.06
N LEU A 15 3.61 3.93 0.32
CA LEU A 15 4.06 3.63 1.69
C LEU A 15 4.18 4.90 2.54
N ASP A 16 4.82 5.94 2.02
CA ASP A 16 5.03 7.20 2.74
C ASP A 16 3.70 7.84 3.13
N GLU A 17 2.73 7.91 2.21
CA GLU A 17 1.41 8.48 2.47
C GLU A 17 0.54 7.63 3.42
N VAL A 18 0.68 6.30 3.35
CA VAL A 18 0.01 5.38 4.28
C VAL A 18 0.60 5.50 5.68
N LEU A 19 1.93 5.51 5.81
CA LEU A 19 2.62 5.66 7.09
C LEU A 19 2.43 7.06 7.69
N ALA A 20 2.22 8.09 6.87
CA ALA A 20 1.87 9.42 7.32
C ALA A 20 0.38 9.56 7.71
N SER A 21 -0.47 8.63 7.28
CA SER A 21 -1.91 8.71 7.51
C SER A 21 -2.30 8.12 8.88
N PRO A 22 -2.95 8.92 9.77
CA PRO A 22 -3.41 8.42 11.06
C PRO A 22 -4.41 7.26 10.93
N THR A 23 -5.15 7.18 9.83
CA THR A 23 -6.07 6.08 9.52
C THR A 23 -5.39 4.71 9.50
N PHE A 24 -4.09 4.65 9.20
CA PHE A 24 -3.29 3.42 9.21
C PHE A 24 -2.41 3.31 10.45
N ILE A 25 -1.94 4.43 11.03
CA ILE A 25 -1.16 4.45 12.28
C ILE A 25 -2.01 4.02 13.49
N TRP A 26 -3.30 4.38 13.52
CA TRP A 26 -4.19 4.06 14.64
C TRP A 26 -4.78 2.64 14.58
N GLN A 27 -4.38 1.84 13.59
CA GLN A 27 -4.80 0.44 13.49
C GLN A 27 -3.99 -0.42 14.45
N GLU A 28 -4.53 -0.69 15.64
CA GLU A 28 -3.92 -1.53 16.68
C GLU A 28 -3.54 -2.94 16.19
N HIS A 29 -4.21 -3.42 15.14
CA HIS A 29 -4.04 -4.77 14.60
C HIS A 29 -3.13 -4.87 13.37
N ARG A 30 -2.66 -3.76 12.78
CA ARG A 30 -1.92 -3.83 11.51
C ARG A 30 -0.58 -3.14 11.57
N SER A 31 0.47 -3.91 11.33
CA SER A 31 1.82 -3.38 11.23
C SER A 31 2.04 -2.72 9.88
N ALA A 32 2.88 -1.67 9.89
CA ALA A 32 3.43 -1.04 8.69
C ALA A 32 3.96 -2.05 7.67
N LEU A 33 4.54 -3.16 8.16
CA LEU A 33 5.06 -4.26 7.34
C LEU A 33 3.96 -5.00 6.58
N GLU A 34 2.85 -5.39 7.24
CA GLU A 34 1.75 -6.09 6.57
C GLU A 34 1.12 -5.22 5.47
N ILE A 35 1.02 -3.92 5.74
CA ILE A 35 0.54 -2.98 4.74
C ILE A 35 1.53 -2.91 3.57
N ALA A 36 2.83 -2.82 3.83
CA ALA A 36 3.86 -2.83 2.78
C ALA A 36 3.83 -4.11 1.94
N GLU A 37 3.66 -5.27 2.58
CA GLU A 37 3.50 -6.56 1.90
C GLU A 37 2.25 -6.60 1.03
N ARG A 38 1.13 -6.04 1.51
CA ARG A 38 -0.11 -5.96 0.71
C ARG A 38 0.05 -5.04 -0.50
N ILE A 39 0.68 -3.89 -0.33
CA ILE A 39 1.01 -2.97 -1.42
C ILE A 39 1.87 -3.70 -2.47
N LEU A 40 2.89 -4.44 -2.03
CA LEU A 40 3.76 -5.22 -2.92
C LEU A 40 3.00 -6.34 -3.63
N TRP A 41 2.10 -7.03 -2.94
CA TRP A 41 1.26 -8.07 -3.52
C TRP A 41 0.33 -7.50 -4.60
N LEU A 42 -0.34 -6.37 -4.33
CA LEU A 42 -1.18 -5.68 -5.32
C LEU A 42 -0.35 -5.26 -6.54
N ALA A 43 0.81 -4.64 -6.33
CA ALA A 43 1.71 -4.25 -7.41
C ALA A 43 2.20 -5.46 -8.24
N SER A 44 2.39 -6.61 -7.60
CA SER A 44 2.76 -7.87 -8.26
C SER A 44 1.64 -8.47 -9.10
N GLN A 45 0.37 -8.15 -8.82
CA GLN A 45 -0.79 -8.51 -9.66
C GLN A 45 -0.88 -7.68 -10.95
N GLY A 46 0.01 -6.68 -11.13
CA GLY A 46 0.01 -5.79 -12.28
C GLY A 46 -0.73 -4.47 -12.04
N GLU A 47 -1.19 -4.21 -10.80
CA GLU A 47 -1.69 -2.90 -10.40
C GLU A 47 -0.55 -1.89 -10.42
N ARG A 48 -0.54 -1.02 -11.42
CA ARG A 48 0.48 0.03 -11.62
C ARG A 48 -0.02 1.43 -11.28
N GLU A 49 -1.20 1.53 -10.65
CA GLU A 49 -1.80 2.81 -10.30
C GLU A 49 -1.85 2.98 -8.78
N ALA A 50 -1.13 3.97 -8.27
CA ALA A 50 -1.08 4.30 -6.84
C ALA A 50 -2.46 4.59 -6.25
N ALA A 51 -3.34 5.23 -7.03
CA ALA A 51 -4.69 5.54 -6.63
C ALA A 51 -5.52 4.25 -6.41
N THR A 52 -5.39 3.28 -7.31
CA THR A 52 -6.11 2.01 -7.24
C THR A 52 -5.61 1.15 -6.08
N ILE A 53 -4.29 1.06 -5.89
CA ILE A 53 -3.69 0.38 -4.73
C ILE A 53 -4.17 1.00 -3.42
N LYS A 54 -4.18 2.34 -3.33
CA LYS A 54 -4.70 3.05 -2.15
C LYS A 54 -6.18 2.80 -1.90
N GLN A 55 -7.01 2.83 -2.94
CA GLN A 55 -8.44 2.54 -2.82
C GLN A 55 -8.66 1.10 -2.35
N HIS A 56 -7.91 0.14 -2.90
CA HIS A 56 -7.93 -1.24 -2.43
C HIS A 56 -7.54 -1.35 -0.96
N LEU A 57 -6.44 -0.71 -0.55
CA LEU A 57 -5.99 -0.71 0.84
C LEU A 57 -6.95 -0.02 1.80
N LEU A 58 -7.50 1.13 1.41
CA LEU A 58 -8.49 1.84 2.21
C LEU A 58 -9.76 1.00 2.36
N ASN A 59 -10.25 0.43 1.27
CA ASN A 59 -11.41 -0.45 1.28
C ASN A 59 -11.15 -1.69 2.13
N GLU A 60 -9.96 -2.28 2.05
CA GLU A 60 -9.55 -3.42 2.86
C GLU A 60 -9.42 -3.08 4.36
N VAL A 61 -8.84 -1.93 4.68
CA VAL A 61 -8.74 -1.44 6.07
C VAL A 61 -10.12 -1.10 6.64
N PHE A 62 -10.99 -0.47 5.86
CA PHE A 62 -12.37 -0.19 6.26
C PHE A 62 -13.23 -1.44 6.38
N ARG A 63 -13.01 -2.42 5.50
CA ARG A 63 -13.72 -3.71 5.51
C ARG A 63 -13.13 -4.68 6.54
N GLN A 64 -12.10 -4.26 7.28
CA GLN A 64 -11.36 -5.04 8.28
C GLN A 64 -10.65 -6.30 7.74
N TRP A 65 -10.55 -6.46 6.42
CA TRP A 65 -10.29 -7.74 5.72
C TRP A 65 -11.32 -8.83 5.99
#